data_AF-A0A0L7QML9-F1
#
_entry.id   AF-A0A0L7QML9-F1
#
_cell.length_a   1.000
_cell.length_b   1.000
_cell.length_c   1.000
_cell.angle_alpha   90.00
_cell.angle_beta   90.00
_cell.angle_gamma   90.00
#
_symmetry.space_group_name_H-M   'P 1'
#
loop_
_entity.id
_entity.type
_entity.pdbx_description
1 polymer ?
#
loop_
_entity_poly.entity_id
_entity_poly.type
_entity_poly.pdbx_seq_one_letter_code
_entity_poly.pdbx_strand_id
1 'polypeptide(L)'
;MLASTMSIAILAALNERPTMDELISWIDVDTLLLLFSMMILVAVVAETGIFDWLAVYAYKITGGKLWPLVGTLCFFTAFVSSILDNVTTVLLMTPVTIRLCEVMEINPVPILTAMVVYSNIGGAMTPIGDPPNVIIASNRDVINNGIDFSTFTLHMSIGVILVIFVVYAQLRFIFRDIAVLRFDEPQDVQELRHEIAIWQRAAASLSSYSKDENLVRETLMKKVQRLLSQLKKKLITGSVALERYKTTLEELQEKVNIK
;
A
#
# COMPACT_ATOMS: atom_id res chain seq x y z
N MET A 1 -5.62 -3.47 -23.57
CA MET A 1 -5.21 -4.64 -24.38
C MET A 1 -6.37 -5.33 -25.08
N LEU A 2 -7.43 -5.77 -24.38
CA LEU A 2 -8.58 -6.42 -25.04
C LEU A 2 -9.27 -5.54 -26.09
N ALA A 3 -9.43 -4.24 -25.79
CA ALA A 3 -10.01 -3.29 -26.74
C ALA A 3 -9.12 -3.07 -27.98
N SER A 4 -7.81 -2.94 -27.80
CA SER A 4 -6.87 -2.70 -28.91
C SER A 4 -6.71 -3.94 -29.81
N THR A 5 -6.63 -5.14 -29.24
CA THR A 5 -6.58 -6.38 -30.03
C THR A 5 -7.90 -6.63 -30.75
N MET A 6 -9.03 -6.32 -30.13
CA MET A 6 -10.34 -6.42 -30.76
C MET A 6 -10.50 -5.41 -31.90
N SER A 7 -10.01 -4.18 -31.75
CA SER A 7 -10.03 -3.17 -32.82
C SER A 7 -9.22 -3.61 -34.04
N ILE A 8 -8.02 -4.15 -33.84
CA ILE A 8 -7.18 -4.68 -34.92
C ILE A 8 -7.84 -5.92 -35.57
N ALA A 9 -8.48 -6.78 -34.77
CA ALA A 9 -9.21 -7.94 -35.27
C ALA A 9 -10.42 -7.55 -36.13
N ILE A 10 -11.15 -6.49 -35.75
CA ILE A 10 -12.27 -5.95 -36.52
C ILE A 10 -11.77 -5.35 -37.84
N LEU A 11 -10.72 -4.53 -37.82
CA LEU A 11 -10.10 -3.98 -39.03
C LEU A 11 -9.62 -5.08 -39.99
N ALA A 12 -9.01 -6.14 -39.44
CA ALA A 12 -8.58 -7.30 -40.21
C ALA A 12 -9.75 -8.11 -40.80
N ALA A 13 -10.89 -8.19 -40.09
CA ALA A 13 -12.11 -8.84 -40.55
C ALA A 13 -12.85 -8.02 -41.63
N LEU A 14 -12.75 -6.69 -41.57
CA LEU A 14 -13.26 -5.75 -42.59
C LEU A 14 -12.35 -5.63 -43.82
N ASN A 15 -11.27 -6.42 -43.88
CA ASN A 15 -10.28 -6.42 -44.96
C ASN A 15 -9.47 -5.11 -45.09
N GLU A 16 -9.58 -4.19 -44.14
CA GLU A 16 -8.73 -2.99 -43.97
C GLU A 16 -7.57 -3.33 -43.03
N ARG A 17 -6.69 -4.24 -43.47
CA ARG A 17 -5.53 -4.63 -42.66
C ARG A 17 -4.51 -3.49 -42.70
N PRO A 18 -4.21 -2.82 -41.56
CA PRO A 18 -3.14 -1.84 -41.54
C PRO A 18 -1.82 -2.54 -41.91
N THR A 19 -0.98 -1.83 -42.65
CA THR A 19 0.35 -2.34 -43.00
C THR A 19 1.25 -2.38 -41.77
N MET A 20 2.33 -3.17 -41.79
CA MET A 20 3.25 -3.19 -40.65
C MET A 20 3.87 -1.83 -40.37
N ASP A 21 4.15 -1.05 -41.41
CA ASP A 21 4.70 0.30 -41.26
C ASP A 21 3.69 1.23 -40.56
N GLU A 22 2.40 1.09 -40.85
CA GLU A 22 1.34 1.85 -40.20
C GLU A 22 1.15 1.46 -38.72
N LEU A 23 1.20 0.16 -38.41
CA LEU A 23 1.16 -0.31 -37.02
C LEU A 23 2.36 0.18 -36.21
N ILE A 24 3.56 0.17 -36.80
CA ILE A 24 4.77 0.71 -36.16
C ILE A 24 4.62 2.22 -35.95
N SER A 25 3.99 2.94 -36.88
CA SER A 25 3.75 4.39 -36.75
C SER A 25 2.83 4.77 -35.59
N TRP A 26 1.95 3.86 -35.13
CA TRP A 26 1.09 4.08 -33.96
C TRP A 26 1.83 3.91 -32.63
N ILE A 27 3.04 3.36 -32.64
CA ILE A 27 3.86 3.18 -31.44
C ILE A 27 4.58 4.49 -31.14
N ASP A 28 4.25 5.10 -30.02
CA ASP A 28 4.97 6.26 -29.49
C ASP A 28 6.25 5.81 -28.77
N VAL A 29 7.34 5.71 -29.54
CA VAL A 29 8.65 5.24 -29.05
C VAL A 29 9.22 6.19 -27.99
N ASP A 30 8.99 7.49 -28.13
CA ASP A 30 9.49 8.50 -27.19
C ASP A 30 8.86 8.31 -25.80
N THR A 31 7.55 8.11 -25.75
CA THR A 31 6.81 7.82 -24.51
C THR A 31 7.24 6.50 -23.89
N LEU A 32 7.44 5.45 -24.71
CA LEU A 32 7.90 4.15 -24.21
C LEU A 32 9.31 4.21 -23.62
N LEU A 33 10.24 4.92 -24.28
CA LEU A 33 11.60 5.11 -23.78
C LEU A 33 11.60 5.91 -22.48
N LEU A 34 10.78 6.97 -22.40
CA LEU A 34 10.64 7.78 -21.20
C LEU A 34 10.14 6.93 -20.00
N LEU A 35 9.08 6.15 -20.21
CA LEU A 35 8.54 5.24 -19.19
C LEU A 35 9.57 4.18 -18.77
N PHE A 36 10.26 3.59 -19.74
CA PHE A 36 11.28 2.56 -19.47
C PHE A 36 12.46 3.12 -18.64
N SER A 37 13.01 4.27 -19.03
CA SER A 37 14.10 4.92 -18.29
C SER A 37 13.67 5.32 -16.88
N MET A 38 12.45 5.80 -16.72
CA MET A 38 11.90 6.14 -15.41
C MET A 38 11.78 4.91 -14.51
N MET A 39 11.22 3.80 -15.00
CA MET A 39 11.08 2.58 -14.21
C MET A 39 12.44 2.01 -13.76
N ILE A 40 13.47 2.09 -14.60
CA ILE A 40 14.84 1.71 -14.21
C ILE A 40 15.35 2.60 -13.08
N LEU A 41 15.20 3.92 -13.20
CA LEU A 41 15.63 4.87 -12.16
C LEU A 41 14.94 4.56 -10.83
N VAL A 42 13.63 4.32 -10.88
CA VAL A 42 12.83 3.96 -9.70
C VAL A 42 13.36 2.67 -9.05
N ALA A 43 13.63 1.62 -9.84
CA ALA A 43 14.14 0.35 -9.34
C ALA A 43 15.49 0.52 -8.63
N VAL A 44 16.41 1.33 -9.18
CA VAL A 44 17.71 1.62 -8.56
C VAL A 44 17.53 2.39 -7.25
N VAL A 45 16.66 3.41 -7.22
CA VAL A 45 16.39 4.19 -6.00
C VAL A 45 15.76 3.32 -4.92
N ALA A 46 14.89 2.37 -5.29
CA ALA A 46 14.28 1.41 -4.37
C ALA A 46 15.33 0.57 -3.62
N GLU A 47 16.39 0.13 -4.31
CA GLU A 47 17.46 -0.69 -3.70
C GLU A 47 18.34 0.10 -2.70
N THR A 48 18.35 1.44 -2.75
CA THR A 48 19.17 2.26 -1.84
C THR A 48 18.68 2.28 -0.39
N GLY A 49 17.46 1.81 -0.11
CA GLY A 49 16.87 1.86 1.24
C GLY A 49 16.40 3.26 1.66
N ILE A 50 16.31 4.22 0.73
CA ILE A 50 15.85 5.58 1.02
C ILE A 50 14.43 5.63 1.62
N PHE A 51 13.58 4.67 1.25
CA PHE A 51 12.20 4.55 1.73
C PHE A 51 12.14 4.11 3.19
N ASP A 52 12.99 3.18 3.60
CA ASP A 52 13.13 2.78 5.00
C ASP A 52 13.60 3.96 5.86
N TRP A 53 14.59 4.71 5.36
CA TRP A 53 15.09 5.91 6.01
C TRP A 53 14.00 6.99 6.16
N LEU A 54 13.22 7.25 5.10
CA LEU A 54 12.11 8.22 5.11
C LEU A 54 11.05 7.88 6.15
N ALA A 55 10.71 6.59 6.32
CA ALA A 55 9.72 6.20 7.31
C ALA A 55 10.23 6.31 8.75
N VAL A 56 11.49 5.94 9.01
CA VAL A 56 12.12 6.17 10.33
C VAL A 56 12.19 7.66 10.64
N TYR A 57 12.49 8.48 9.64
CA TYR A 57 12.48 9.94 9.76
C TYR A 57 11.09 10.50 10.06
N ALA A 58 10.06 10.02 9.34
CA ALA A 58 8.66 10.35 9.62
C ALA A 58 8.25 9.97 11.05
N TYR A 59 8.68 8.81 11.54
CA TYR A 59 8.41 8.38 12.91
C TYR A 59 9.08 9.27 13.96
N LYS A 60 10.34 9.65 13.74
CA LYS A 60 11.08 10.56 14.64
C LYS A 60 10.43 11.93 14.74
N ILE A 61 10.01 12.52 13.62
CA ILE A 61 9.37 13.85 13.60
C ILE A 61 8.03 13.85 14.35
N THR A 62 7.29 12.74 14.24
CA THR A 62 5.92 12.66 14.71
C THR A 62 5.81 12.27 16.18
N GLY A 63 6.92 11.88 16.80
CA GLY A 63 7.03 11.61 18.24
C GLY A 63 6.11 10.50 18.73
N GLY A 64 5.82 9.51 17.88
CA GLY A 64 4.93 8.39 18.19
C GLY A 64 3.43 8.73 18.23
N LYS A 65 3.02 9.93 17.81
CA LYS A 65 1.60 10.29 17.71
C LYS A 65 1.03 9.79 16.38
N LEU A 66 -0.03 8.97 16.47
CA LEU A 66 -0.70 8.34 15.33
C LEU A 66 -1.12 9.33 14.22
N TRP A 67 -1.77 10.44 14.58
CA TRP A 67 -2.31 11.39 13.60
C TRP A 67 -1.23 12.16 12.81
N PRO A 68 -0.23 12.78 13.48
CA PRO A 68 0.93 13.33 12.79
C PRO A 68 1.63 12.29 11.92
N LEU A 69 1.76 11.05 12.40
CA LEU A 69 2.42 10.00 11.63
C LEU A 69 1.70 9.65 10.33
N VAL A 70 0.39 9.40 10.39
CA VAL A 70 -0.40 9.12 9.19
C VAL A 70 -0.30 10.29 8.21
N GLY A 71 -0.40 11.52 8.69
CA GLY A 71 -0.28 12.71 7.85
C GLY A 71 1.10 12.82 7.19
N THR A 72 2.17 12.60 7.95
CA THR A 72 3.55 12.67 7.44
C THR A 72 3.84 11.55 6.44
N LEU A 73 3.43 10.30 6.72
CA LEU A 73 3.56 9.19 5.78
C LEU A 73 2.81 9.47 4.47
N CYS A 74 1.54 9.88 4.57
CA CYS A 74 0.71 10.21 3.41
C CYS A 74 1.32 11.34 2.58
N PHE A 75 1.84 12.38 3.23
CA PHE A 75 2.50 13.50 2.56
C PHE A 75 3.78 13.03 1.86
N PHE A 76 4.62 12.23 2.53
CA PHE A 76 5.81 11.65 1.89
C PHE A 76 5.45 10.77 0.71
N THR A 77 4.43 9.91 0.82
CA THR A 77 3.95 9.09 -0.30
C THR A 77 3.48 9.96 -1.46
N ALA A 78 2.70 11.01 -1.22
CA ALA A 78 2.25 11.91 -2.28
C ALA A 78 3.43 12.64 -2.95
N PHE A 79 4.40 13.10 -2.17
CA PHE A 79 5.60 13.74 -2.69
C PHE A 79 6.45 12.77 -3.53
N VAL A 80 6.69 11.57 -3.01
CA VAL A 80 7.48 10.55 -3.71
C VAL A 80 6.76 10.06 -4.97
N SER A 81 5.44 9.86 -4.91
CA SER A 81 4.63 9.49 -6.07
C SER A 81 4.50 10.62 -7.10
N SER A 82 4.88 11.84 -6.78
CA SER A 82 4.97 12.89 -7.80
C SER A 82 6.21 12.76 -8.68
N ILE A 83 7.19 11.96 -8.26
CA ILE A 83 8.45 11.73 -8.99
C ILE A 83 8.49 10.30 -9.53
N LEU A 84 7.90 9.35 -8.81
CA LEU A 84 7.86 7.93 -9.12
C LEU A 84 6.43 7.52 -9.50
N ASP A 85 6.28 6.37 -10.15
CA ASP A 85 4.95 5.86 -10.43
C ASP A 85 4.24 5.48 -9.12
N ASN A 86 2.94 5.68 -9.12
CA ASN A 86 2.07 5.43 -7.97
C ASN A 86 2.14 3.98 -7.47
N VAL A 87 2.12 2.99 -8.36
CA VAL A 87 2.12 1.58 -7.98
C VAL A 87 3.41 1.23 -7.27
N THR A 88 4.55 1.63 -7.82
CA THR A 88 5.85 1.39 -7.20
C THR A 88 5.99 2.12 -5.88
N THR A 89 5.52 3.37 -5.78
CA THR A 89 5.54 4.13 -4.52
C THR A 89 4.78 3.39 -3.42
N VAL A 90 3.58 2.88 -3.70
CA VAL A 90 2.79 2.10 -2.75
C VAL A 90 3.51 0.79 -2.40
N LEU A 91 4.05 0.06 -3.38
CA LEU A 91 4.73 -1.21 -3.12
C LEU A 91 5.96 -1.05 -2.23
N LEU A 92 6.70 0.04 -2.39
CA LEU A 92 7.89 0.33 -1.58
C LEU A 92 7.52 0.85 -0.18
N MET A 93 6.49 1.70 -0.07
CA MET A 93 6.08 2.27 1.23
C MET A 93 5.25 1.29 2.08
N THR A 94 4.58 0.32 1.46
CA THR A 94 3.74 -0.69 2.15
C THR A 94 4.50 -1.50 3.20
N PRO A 95 5.61 -2.21 2.90
CA PRO A 95 6.31 -3.01 3.89
C PRO A 95 6.82 -2.16 5.06
N VAL A 96 7.33 -0.96 4.75
CA VAL A 96 7.84 -0.02 5.75
C VAL A 96 6.72 0.46 6.68
N THR A 97 5.55 0.75 6.11
CA THR A 97 4.38 1.17 6.87
C THR A 97 3.78 0.04 7.69
N ILE A 98 3.77 -1.20 7.18
CA ILE A 98 3.36 -2.37 7.96
C ILE A 98 4.26 -2.53 9.19
N ARG A 99 5.59 -2.45 9.02
CA ARG A 99 6.53 -2.50 10.15
C ARG A 99 6.26 -1.41 11.18
N LEU A 100 5.97 -0.20 10.70
CA LEU A 100 5.66 0.91 11.59
C LEU A 100 4.34 0.73 12.34
N CYS A 101 3.34 0.14 11.68
CA CYS A 101 2.06 -0.20 12.28
C CYS A 101 2.21 -1.33 13.32
N GLU A 102 3.04 -2.34 13.05
CA GLU A 102 3.38 -3.42 14.00
C GLU A 102 4.01 -2.83 15.28
N VAL A 103 4.99 -1.94 15.12
CA VAL A 103 5.70 -1.25 16.21
C VAL A 103 4.76 -0.43 17.10
N MET A 104 3.73 0.17 16.51
CA MET A 104 2.77 0.99 17.23
C MET A 104 1.50 0.23 17.65
N GLU A 105 1.39 -1.07 17.33
CA GLU A 105 0.20 -1.90 17.55
C GLU A 105 -1.08 -1.32 16.91
N ILE A 106 -0.96 -0.81 15.68
CA ILE A 106 -2.05 -0.17 14.92
C ILE A 106 -2.41 -1.04 13.71
N ASN A 107 -3.68 -1.06 13.33
CA ASN A 107 -4.10 -1.77 12.13
C ASN A 107 -3.50 -1.07 10.89
N PRO A 108 -2.70 -1.76 10.05
CA PRO A 108 -2.11 -1.15 8.87
C PRO A 108 -3.13 -0.87 7.76
N VAL A 109 -4.27 -1.59 7.72
CA VAL A 109 -5.23 -1.52 6.59
C VAL A 109 -5.75 -0.09 6.34
N PRO A 110 -6.24 0.66 7.36
CA PRO A 110 -6.65 2.05 7.18
C PRO A 110 -5.52 2.97 6.69
N ILE A 111 -4.30 2.78 7.22
CA ILE A 111 -3.15 3.63 6.90
C ILE A 111 -2.68 3.37 5.46
N LEU A 112 -2.61 2.11 5.05
CA LEU A 112 -2.30 1.72 3.67
C LEU A 112 -3.36 2.23 2.70
N THR A 113 -4.65 2.19 3.08
CA THR A 113 -5.72 2.72 2.23
C THR A 113 -5.58 4.23 2.04
N ALA A 114 -5.33 4.98 3.12
CA ALA A 114 -5.07 6.42 3.04
C ALA A 114 -3.84 6.72 2.18
N MET A 115 -2.77 5.93 2.34
CA MET A 115 -1.55 6.06 1.56
C MET A 115 -1.79 5.82 0.07
N VAL A 116 -2.55 4.80 -0.31
CA VAL A 116 -2.92 4.55 -1.71
C VAL A 116 -3.67 5.75 -2.30
N VAL A 117 -4.60 6.33 -1.55
CA VAL A 117 -5.32 7.54 -1.98
C VAL A 117 -4.33 8.70 -2.19
N TYR A 118 -3.43 8.95 -1.25
CA TYR A 118 -2.41 10.00 -1.38
C TYR A 118 -1.39 9.76 -2.49
N SER A 119 -1.04 8.51 -2.76
CA SER A 119 -0.17 8.13 -3.86
C SER A 119 -0.80 8.49 -5.21
N ASN A 120 -2.09 8.15 -5.42
CA ASN A 120 -2.83 8.58 -6.62
C ASN A 120 -2.86 10.11 -6.77
N ILE A 121 -3.08 10.84 -5.68
CA ILE A 121 -3.13 12.31 -5.68
C ILE A 121 -1.75 12.90 -6.01
N GLY A 122 -0.69 12.32 -5.47
CA GLY A 122 0.69 12.71 -5.75
C GLY A 122 1.10 12.45 -7.19
N GLY A 123 0.77 11.28 -7.73
CA GLY A 123 1.03 10.89 -9.13
C GLY A 123 0.34 11.79 -10.15
N ALA A 124 -0.82 12.35 -9.80
CA ALA A 124 -1.52 13.33 -10.63
C ALA A 124 -0.81 14.70 -10.71
N MET A 125 0.17 14.98 -9.85
CA MET A 125 0.83 16.29 -9.79
C MET A 125 1.77 16.53 -10.97
N THR A 126 2.43 15.48 -11.46
CA THR A 126 3.42 15.60 -12.55
C THR A 126 3.04 14.73 -13.74
N PRO A 127 3.56 15.07 -14.93
CA PRO A 127 3.48 14.19 -16.09
C PRO A 127 4.06 12.80 -15.84
N ILE A 128 5.08 12.70 -14.99
CA ILE A 128 5.88 11.49 -14.76
C ILE A 128 5.18 10.52 -13.80
N GLY A 129 4.39 11.02 -12.83
CA GLY A 129 3.85 10.22 -11.73
C GLY A 129 2.82 9.14 -12.12
N ASP A 130 2.25 9.20 -13.33
CA ASP A 130 1.27 8.22 -13.81
C ASP A 130 1.32 8.06 -15.35
N PRO A 131 1.25 6.85 -15.93
CA PRO A 131 1.32 6.65 -17.39
C PRO A 131 0.30 7.46 -18.22
N PRO A 132 -0.96 7.65 -17.80
CA PRO A 132 -1.89 8.53 -18.51
C PRO A 132 -1.39 9.97 -18.64
N ASN A 133 -0.73 10.50 -17.60
CA ASN A 133 -0.20 11.86 -17.62
C ASN A 133 0.99 11.99 -18.57
N VAL A 134 1.85 10.97 -18.63
CA VAL A 134 2.96 10.91 -19.60
C VAL A 134 2.42 10.96 -21.02
N ILE A 135 1.39 10.17 -21.32
CA ILE A 135 0.76 10.10 -22.65
C ILE A 135 0.13 11.45 -23.05
N ILE A 136 -0.49 12.17 -22.10
CA ILE A 136 -1.03 13.50 -22.36
C ILE A 136 0.10 14.51 -22.61
N ALA A 137 1.16 14.45 -21.82
CA ALA A 137 2.27 15.39 -21.92
C ALA A 137 3.17 15.14 -23.15
N SER A 138 3.23 13.91 -23.66
CA SER A 138 3.96 13.58 -24.90
C SER A 138 3.16 13.87 -26.17
N ASN A 139 1.87 14.18 -26.05
CA ASN A 139 1.04 14.48 -27.21
C ASN A 139 1.50 15.79 -27.90
N ARG A 140 1.77 15.70 -29.20
CA ARG A 140 2.26 16.82 -30.02
C ARG A 140 1.32 18.02 -30.01
N ASP A 141 0.01 17.81 -29.97
CA ASP A 141 -0.97 18.90 -29.94
C ASP A 141 -0.89 19.66 -28.61
N VAL A 142 -0.63 18.95 -27.51
CA VAL A 142 -0.48 19.54 -26.17
C VAL A 142 0.80 20.38 -26.09
N ILE A 143 1.90 19.84 -26.62
CA ILE A 143 3.20 20.53 -26.70
C ILE A 143 3.09 21.78 -27.60
N ASN A 144 2.45 21.66 -28.77
CA ASN A 144 2.25 22.77 -29.71
C ASN A 144 1.39 23.90 -29.12
N ASN A 145 0.51 23.60 -28.16
CA ASN A 145 -0.27 24.60 -27.43
C ASN A 145 0.50 25.26 -26.27
N GLY A 146 1.81 25.00 -26.12
CA GLY A 146 2.66 25.61 -25.10
C GLY A 146 2.55 24.97 -23.72
N ILE A 147 1.98 23.77 -23.63
CA ILE A 147 1.91 23.01 -22.38
C ILE A 147 3.17 22.15 -22.27
N ASP A 148 4.24 22.77 -21.77
CA ASP A 148 5.46 22.07 -21.39
C ASP A 148 5.29 21.36 -20.03
N PHE A 149 6.25 20.48 -19.70
CA PHE A 149 6.33 19.76 -18.42
C PHE A 149 6.10 20.66 -17.19
N SER A 150 6.71 21.85 -17.19
CA SER A 150 6.58 22.84 -16.11
C SER A 150 5.16 23.42 -16.04
N THR A 151 4.60 23.79 -17.20
CA THR A 151 3.26 24.35 -17.31
C THR A 151 2.20 23.35 -16.86
N PHE A 152 2.31 22.09 -17.29
CA PHE A 152 1.44 21.00 -16.84
C PHE A 152 1.50 20.82 -15.32
N THR A 153 2.72 20.70 -14.78
CA THR A 153 2.94 20.49 -13.35
C THR A 153 2.38 21.64 -12.53
N LEU A 154 2.57 22.89 -12.96
CA LEU A 154 2.06 24.07 -12.25
C LEU A 154 0.54 24.07 -12.21
N HIS A 155 -0.14 23.84 -13.34
CA HIS A 155 -1.60 23.81 -13.39
C HIS A 155 -2.19 22.66 -12.55
N MET A 156 -1.60 21.47 -12.65
CA MET A 156 -2.04 20.30 -11.89
C MET A 156 -1.74 20.44 -10.38
N SER A 157 -0.59 21.03 -10.01
CA SER A 157 -0.19 21.18 -8.61
C SER A 157 -1.20 21.98 -7.78
N ILE A 158 -1.83 23.01 -8.36
CA ILE A 158 -2.85 23.81 -7.67
C ILE A 158 -4.06 22.93 -7.30
N GLY A 159 -4.54 22.12 -8.26
CA GLY A 159 -5.63 21.19 -8.03
C GLY A 159 -5.26 20.10 -7.02
N VAL A 160 -4.06 19.53 -7.15
CA VAL A 160 -3.54 18.49 -6.25
C VAL A 160 -3.42 18.99 -4.82
N ILE A 161 -2.89 20.20 -4.60
CA ILE A 161 -2.77 20.80 -3.26
C ILE A 161 -4.16 20.95 -2.63
N LEU A 162 -5.15 21.44 -3.37
CA LEU A 162 -6.53 21.55 -2.89
C LEU A 162 -7.11 20.18 -2.52
N VAL A 163 -6.89 19.17 -3.36
CA VAL A 163 -7.35 17.79 -3.10
C VAL A 163 -6.64 17.21 -1.87
N ILE A 164 -5.35 17.43 -1.69
CA ILE A 164 -4.60 17.03 -0.48
C ILE A 164 -5.25 17.58 0.79
N PHE A 165 -5.66 18.86 0.79
CA PHE A 165 -6.35 19.47 1.94
C PHE A 165 -7.74 18.88 2.16
N VAL A 166 -8.52 18.70 1.10
CA VAL A 166 -9.88 18.12 1.19
C VAL A 166 -9.82 16.68 1.68
N VAL A 167 -8.90 15.88 1.14
CA VAL A 167 -8.71 14.47 1.50
C VAL A 167 -8.16 14.37 2.91
N TYR A 168 -7.25 15.26 3.33
CA TYR A 168 -6.82 15.32 4.73
C TYR A 168 -8.00 15.58 5.68
N ALA A 169 -8.89 16.52 5.33
CA ALA A 169 -10.09 16.80 6.11
C ALA A 169 -11.07 15.62 6.12
N GLN A 170 -11.27 14.94 4.99
CA GLN A 170 -12.09 13.73 4.89
C GLN A 170 -11.53 12.58 5.71
N LEU A 171 -10.22 12.33 5.63
CA LEU A 171 -9.54 11.33 6.45
C LEU A 171 -9.65 11.67 7.94
N ARG A 172 -9.51 12.95 8.30
CA ARG A 172 -9.68 13.40 9.68
C ARG A 172 -11.11 13.20 10.19
N PHE A 173 -12.10 13.30 9.30
CA PHE A 173 -13.51 13.09 9.60
C PHE A 173 -13.88 11.60 9.67
N ILE A 174 -13.47 10.79 8.69
CA ILE A 174 -13.70 9.34 8.61
C ILE A 174 -13.00 8.61 9.76
N PHE A 175 -11.73 8.94 10.02
CA PHE A 175 -10.94 8.28 11.06
C PHE A 175 -11.04 8.95 12.43
N ARG A 176 -12.04 9.84 12.62
CA ARG A 176 -12.30 10.52 13.89
C ARG A 176 -12.50 9.54 15.04
N ASP A 177 -13.06 8.36 14.78
CA ASP A 177 -13.08 7.25 15.72
C ASP A 177 -11.75 6.47 15.68
N ILE A 178 -10.90 6.74 16.66
CA ILE A 178 -9.61 6.04 16.89
C ILE A 178 -9.81 4.52 17.05
N ALA A 179 -11.03 4.09 17.41
CA ALA A 179 -11.42 2.68 17.48
C ALA A 179 -11.32 1.95 16.12
N VAL A 180 -11.46 2.66 14.99
CA VAL A 180 -11.31 2.07 13.64
C VAL A 180 -9.83 1.92 13.23
N LEU A 181 -8.93 2.72 13.85
CA LEU A 181 -7.49 2.71 13.59
C LEU A 181 -6.74 1.69 14.46
N ARG A 182 -7.21 1.45 15.69
CA ARG A 182 -6.69 0.37 16.54
C ARG A 182 -7.21 -0.98 16.06
N PHE A 183 -6.44 -2.04 16.25
CA PHE A 183 -6.98 -3.38 16.07
C PHE A 183 -8.19 -3.55 17.00
N ASP A 184 -9.32 -4.00 16.46
CA ASP A 184 -10.53 -4.35 17.23
C ASP A 184 -10.21 -5.44 18.30
N GLU A 185 -9.16 -6.24 18.05
CA GLU A 185 -8.56 -7.24 18.94
C GLU A 185 -7.02 -7.26 18.78
N PRO A 186 -6.20 -7.34 19.85
CA PRO A 186 -4.73 -7.45 19.76
C PRO A 186 -4.27 -8.53 18.76
N GLN A 187 -3.14 -8.35 18.07
CA GLN A 187 -2.65 -9.31 17.06
C GLN A 187 -2.60 -10.75 17.60
N ASP A 188 -2.12 -10.92 18.83
CA ASP A 188 -2.02 -12.21 19.49
C ASP A 188 -3.38 -12.77 19.98
N VAL A 189 -4.45 -11.96 20.02
CA VAL A 189 -5.84 -12.43 20.17
C VAL A 189 -6.38 -12.92 18.82
N GLN A 190 -6.08 -12.22 17.72
CA GLN A 190 -6.47 -12.65 16.37
C GLN A 190 -5.77 -13.95 15.95
N GLU A 191 -4.47 -14.09 16.23
CA GLU A 191 -3.71 -15.33 15.99
C GLU A 191 -4.32 -16.50 16.77
N LEU A 192 -4.63 -16.32 18.05
CA LEU A 192 -5.28 -17.36 18.85
C LEU A 192 -6.63 -17.76 18.27
N ARG A 193 -7.46 -16.80 17.82
CA ARG A 193 -8.76 -17.10 17.20
C ARG A 193 -8.61 -17.81 15.86
N HIS A 194 -7.62 -17.44 15.06
CA HIS A 194 -7.29 -18.12 13.81
C HIS A 194 -6.84 -19.56 14.07
N GLU A 195 -5.96 -19.77 15.05
CA GLU A 195 -5.51 -21.11 15.46
C GLU A 195 -6.69 -21.97 15.93
N ILE A 196 -7.56 -21.42 16.79
CA ILE A 196 -8.79 -22.08 17.24
C ILE A 196 -9.67 -22.49 16.05
N ALA A 197 -9.86 -21.62 15.06
CA ALA A 197 -10.69 -21.89 13.90
C ALA A 197 -10.11 -23.02 13.02
N ILE A 198 -8.78 -23.08 12.84
CA ILE A 198 -8.12 -24.17 12.12
C ILE A 198 -8.35 -25.49 12.84
N TRP A 199 -8.10 -25.53 14.15
CA TRP A 199 -8.26 -26.76 14.94
C TRP A 199 -9.72 -27.22 15.02
N GLN A 200 -10.69 -26.29 15.06
CA GLN A 200 -12.11 -26.60 14.98
C GLN A 200 -12.52 -27.16 13.60
N ARG A 201 -12.03 -26.57 12.51
CA ARG A 201 -12.27 -27.09 11.15
C ARG A 201 -11.65 -28.48 10.98
N ALA A 202 -10.44 -28.70 11.47
CA ALA A 202 -9.77 -30.00 11.45
C ALA A 202 -10.52 -31.05 12.27
N ALA A 203 -11.06 -30.68 13.44
CA ALA A 203 -11.90 -31.57 14.24
C ALA A 203 -13.25 -31.86 13.58
N ALA A 204 -13.82 -30.90 12.85
CA ALA A 204 -15.10 -31.04 12.14
C ALA A 204 -14.97 -31.83 10.82
N SER A 205 -13.79 -31.84 10.19
CA SER A 205 -13.54 -32.62 8.97
C SER A 205 -13.35 -34.12 9.20
N LEU A 206 -13.16 -34.55 10.45
CA LEU A 206 -13.04 -35.97 10.78
C LEU A 206 -14.42 -36.65 10.79
N SER A 207 -14.56 -37.70 10.00
CA SER A 207 -15.77 -38.54 9.97
C SER A 207 -15.84 -39.41 11.23
N SER A 208 -17.04 -39.76 11.71
CA SER A 208 -17.20 -40.55 12.94
C SER A 208 -17.17 -42.06 12.70
N TYR A 209 -16.48 -42.53 11.66
CA TYR A 209 -16.58 -43.93 11.21
C TYR A 209 -15.61 -44.86 11.96
N SER A 210 -14.42 -44.36 12.37
CA SER A 210 -13.41 -45.15 13.08
C SER A 210 -13.19 -44.74 14.54
N LYS A 211 -12.83 -45.72 15.41
CA LYS A 211 -12.44 -45.47 16.81
C LYS A 211 -11.22 -44.54 16.90
N ASP A 212 -10.27 -44.66 15.98
CA ASP A 212 -9.06 -43.84 15.96
C ASP A 212 -9.37 -42.39 15.57
N GLU A 213 -10.30 -42.17 14.63
CA GLU A 213 -10.75 -40.84 14.25
C GLU A 213 -11.44 -40.11 15.42
N ASN A 214 -12.23 -40.84 16.21
CA ASN A 214 -12.85 -40.29 17.41
C ASN A 214 -11.81 -39.89 18.47
N LEU A 215 -10.73 -40.67 18.63
CA LEU A 215 -9.64 -40.37 19.56
C LEU A 215 -8.86 -39.10 19.13
N VAL A 216 -8.59 -38.97 17.83
CA VAL A 216 -7.94 -37.80 17.25
C VAL A 216 -8.83 -36.56 17.41
N ARG A 217 -10.13 -36.68 17.12
CA ARG A 217 -11.09 -35.58 17.30
C ARG A 217 -11.14 -35.09 18.75
N GLU A 218 -11.12 -36.00 19.71
CA GLU A 218 -11.11 -35.66 21.14
C GLU A 218 -9.83 -34.90 21.54
N THR A 219 -8.69 -35.30 20.98
CA THR A 219 -7.40 -34.65 21.20
C THR A 219 -7.36 -33.23 20.62
N LEU A 220 -7.90 -33.04 19.40
CA LEU A 220 -8.03 -31.73 18.77
C LEU A 220 -8.96 -30.81 19.57
N MET A 221 -10.09 -31.34 20.05
CA MET A 221 -11.04 -30.58 20.88
C MET A 221 -10.45 -30.17 22.24
N LYS A 222 -9.61 -31.02 22.87
CA LYS A 222 -8.85 -30.65 24.07
C LYS A 222 -7.90 -29.48 23.79
N LYS A 223 -7.25 -29.46 22.62
CA LYS A 223 -6.37 -28.35 22.21
C LYS A 223 -7.17 -27.05 21.96
N VAL A 224 -8.32 -27.14 21.29
CA VAL A 224 -9.25 -26.01 21.11
C VAL A 224 -9.69 -25.41 22.46
N GLN A 225 -10.07 -26.24 23.44
CA GLN A 225 -10.45 -25.77 24.78
C GLN A 225 -9.32 -25.04 25.50
N ARG A 226 -8.08 -25.54 25.36
CA ARG A 226 -6.89 -24.90 25.96
C ARG A 226 -6.61 -23.53 25.36
N LEU A 227 -6.72 -23.40 24.03
CA LEU A 227 -6.57 -22.13 23.33
C LEU A 227 -7.68 -21.14 23.70
N LEU A 228 -8.94 -21.59 23.80
CA LEU A 228 -10.06 -20.74 24.24
C LEU A 228 -9.87 -20.21 25.67
N SER A 229 -9.29 -21.01 26.56
CA SER A 229 -8.94 -20.58 27.93
C SER A 229 -7.85 -19.50 27.93
N GLN A 230 -6.82 -19.65 27.09
CA GLN A 230 -5.76 -18.64 26.92
C GLN A 230 -6.30 -17.34 26.33
N LEU A 231 -7.18 -17.43 25.32
CA LEU A 231 -7.86 -16.28 24.72
C LEU A 231 -8.66 -15.50 25.77
N LYS A 232 -9.47 -16.22 26.58
CA LYS A 232 -10.26 -15.61 27.65
C LYS A 232 -9.38 -14.92 28.69
N LYS A 233 -8.22 -15.49 29.02
CA LYS A 233 -7.26 -14.89 29.97
C LYS A 233 -6.64 -13.60 29.40
N LYS A 234 -6.21 -13.60 28.15
CA LYS A 234 -5.66 -12.40 27.48
C LYS A 234 -6.66 -11.25 27.38
N LEU A 235 -7.93 -11.54 27.03
CA LEU A 235 -9.00 -10.54 26.98
C LEU A 235 -9.29 -9.88 28.33
N ILE A 236 -9.07 -10.59 29.44
CA ILE A 236 -9.28 -10.07 30.81
C ILE A 236 -8.12 -9.17 31.29
N THR A 237 -6.90 -9.32 30.73
CA THR A 237 -5.68 -8.70 31.28
C THR A 237 -5.28 -7.38 30.58
N GLY A 238 -6.16 -6.78 29.79
CA GLY A 238 -5.82 -5.77 28.79
C GLY A 238 -4.96 -4.56 29.22
N SER A 239 -4.13 -4.09 28.27
CA SER A 239 -3.50 -2.75 28.14
C SER A 239 -2.23 -2.44 28.96
N VAL A 240 -1.05 -2.69 28.37
CA VAL A 240 0.23 -2.05 28.77
C VAL A 240 0.86 -1.39 27.53
N ALA A 241 0.31 -0.25 27.10
CA ALA A 241 0.77 0.47 25.90
C ALA A 241 1.90 1.49 26.17
N LEU A 242 2.12 1.92 27.42
CA LEU A 242 3.03 3.04 27.73
C LEU A 242 4.48 2.62 28.02
N GLU A 243 4.70 1.43 28.58
CA GLU A 243 6.06 0.92 28.84
C GLU A 243 6.76 0.44 27.56
N ARG A 244 5.99 0.04 26.54
CA ARG A 244 6.50 -0.58 25.31
C ARG A 244 7.16 0.41 24.35
N TYR A 245 6.78 1.69 24.39
CA TYR A 245 7.34 2.72 23.51
C TYR A 245 8.86 2.89 23.66
N LYS A 246 9.38 2.88 24.89
CA LYS A 246 10.83 3.05 25.13
C LYS A 246 11.63 1.85 24.64
N THR A 247 11.15 0.65 24.92
CA THR A 247 11.78 -0.61 24.53
C THR A 247 11.74 -0.83 23.02
N THR A 248 10.62 -0.56 22.35
CA THR A 248 10.53 -0.72 20.89
C THR A 248 11.36 0.32 20.13
N LEU A 249 11.56 1.52 20.70
CA LEU A 249 12.43 2.54 20.12
C LEU A 249 13.93 2.17 20.26
N GLU A 250 14.31 1.55 21.37
CA GLU A 250 15.65 0.99 21.58
C GLU A 250 15.92 -0.20 20.63
N GLU A 251 14.98 -1.14 20.47
CA GLU A 251 15.13 -2.29 19.55
C GLU A 251 15.23 -1.90 18.07
N LEU A 252 14.46 -0.89 17.64
CA LEU A 252 14.54 -0.35 16.28
C LEU A 252 15.86 0.40 16.04
N GLN A 253 16.38 1.10 17.04
CA GLN A 253 17.68 1.78 16.93
C GLN A 253 18.85 0.79 16.88
N GLU A 254 18.75 -0.34 17.58
CA GLU A 254 19.76 -1.38 17.56
C GLU A 254 19.82 -2.10 16.19
N LYS A 255 18.66 -2.36 15.58
CA LYS A 255 18.57 -3.00 14.25
C LYS A 255 18.95 -2.10 13.08
N VAL A 256 18.77 -0.78 13.21
CA VAL A 256 19.06 0.21 12.16
C VAL A 256 20.53 0.71 12.23
N ASN A 257 21.34 0.19 13.15
CA ASN A 257 22.76 0.52 13.21
C ASN A 257 23.53 -0.17 12.06
N ILE A 258 23.38 0.41 10.88
CA ILE A 258 24.15 0.16 9.68
C ILE A 258 25.56 0.71 9.93
N LYS A 259 26.57 -0.17 9.81
CA LYS A 259 27.97 0.22 9.65
C LYS A 259 28.18 0.90 8.31
#